data_AF-A0A2X5NSY0-F1
#
_entry.id   AF-A0A2X5NSY0-F1
#
_cell.length_a   1.000
_cell.length_b   1.000
_cell.length_c   1.000
_cell.angle_alpha   90.00
_cell.angle_beta   90.00
_cell.angle_gamma   90.00
#
_symmetry.space_group_name_H-M   'P 1'
#
loop_
_entity.id
_entity.type
_entity.pdbx_description
1 polymer ?
#
loop_
_entity_poly.entity_id
_entity_poly.type
_entity_poly.pdbx_seq_one_letter_code
_entity_poly.pdbx_strand_id
1 'polypeptide(L)'
;MSERLPNDVDPIETRDWLQALESVIREEGVERAQYLIDQVLDAARKGGVSVAAGASAQDYINTISVDDEPEYPGTRHWSDVFVQQFAGMRL
;
A
#
# COMPACT_ATOMS: atom_id res chain seq x y z
N MET A 1 -7.02 0.66 10.56
CA MET A 1 -6.79 0.11 11.91
C MET A 1 -6.67 -1.39 11.77
N SER A 2 -5.46 -1.94 11.76
CA SER A 2 -5.29 -3.40 11.71
C SER A 2 -5.85 -3.99 13.00
N GLU A 3 -6.84 -4.88 12.88
CA GLU A 3 -7.23 -5.75 13.97
C GLU A 3 -5.98 -6.52 14.41
N ARG A 4 -5.40 -6.11 15.53
CA ARG A 4 -4.42 -6.93 16.24
C ARG A 4 -5.18 -8.16 16.70
N LEU A 5 -4.99 -9.29 16.03
CA LEU A 5 -5.37 -10.60 16.54
C LEU A 5 -4.77 -10.72 17.96
N PRO A 6 -5.57 -10.71 19.05
CA PRO A 6 -5.03 -10.55 20.40
C PRO A 6 -4.22 -11.74 20.90
N ASN A 7 -4.22 -12.86 20.17
CA ASN A 7 -3.38 -14.02 20.41
C ASN A 7 -3.24 -14.77 19.09
N ASP A 8 -2.06 -14.69 18.49
CA ASP A 8 -1.66 -15.65 17.48
C ASP A 8 -1.63 -17.04 18.14
N VAL A 9 -2.39 -17.98 17.59
CA VAL A 9 -2.55 -19.34 18.15
C VAL A 9 -1.28 -20.15 17.92
N ASP A 10 -0.54 -19.87 16.84
CA ASP A 10 0.75 -20.48 16.54
C ASP A 10 1.71 -19.45 15.92
N PRO A 11 2.47 -18.73 16.76
CA PRO A 11 3.41 -17.72 16.28
C PRO A 11 4.60 -18.30 15.52
N ILE A 12 4.88 -19.60 15.66
CA ILE A 12 5.96 -20.26 14.90
C ILE A 12 5.50 -20.43 13.47
N GLU A 13 4.31 -21.01 13.28
CA GLU A 13 3.72 -21.16 11.95
C GLU A 13 3.59 -19.80 11.25
N THR A 14 3.00 -18.80 11.91
CA THR A 14 2.87 -17.45 11.33
C THR A 14 4.23 -16.88 10.88
N ARG A 15 5.27 -17.05 11.69
CA ARG A 15 6.62 -16.58 11.32
C ARG A 15 7.15 -17.34 10.10
N ASP A 16 6.97 -18.65 10.06
CA ASP A 16 7.48 -19.48 8.96
C ASP A 16 6.78 -19.13 7.64
N TRP A 17 5.46 -18.85 7.66
CA TRP A 17 4.73 -18.33 6.50
C TRP A 17 5.24 -16.96 6.03
N LEU A 18 5.52 -16.03 6.96
CA LEU A 18 6.08 -14.72 6.64
C LEU A 18 7.48 -14.84 6.03
N GLN A 19 8.34 -15.70 6.59
CA GLN A 19 9.68 -15.94 6.09
C GLN A 19 9.67 -16.59 4.70
N ALA A 20 8.72 -17.50 4.44
CA ALA A 20 8.54 -18.08 3.11
C ALA A 20 8.17 -17.00 2.08
N LEU A 21 7.24 -16.10 2.42
CA LEU A 21 6.85 -14.99 1.54
C LEU A 21 8.02 -14.03 1.28
N GLU A 22 8.78 -13.66 2.33
CA GLU A 22 9.98 -12.82 2.20
C GLU A 22 11.03 -13.47 1.29
N SER A 23 11.24 -14.78 1.44
CA SER A 23 12.15 -15.52 0.56
C SER A 23 11.69 -15.48 -0.89
N VAL A 24 10.40 -15.64 -1.18
CA VAL A 24 9.87 -15.54 -2.55
C VAL A 24 10.09 -14.13 -3.11
N ILE A 25 9.84 -13.09 -2.32
CA ILE A 25 10.10 -11.70 -2.76
C ILE A 25 11.56 -11.51 -3.13
N ARG A 26 12.49 -12.04 -2.32
CA ARG A 26 13.93 -11.87 -2.53
C ARG A 26 14.45 -12.67 -3.73
N GLU A 27 13.99 -13.91 -3.91
CA GLU A 27 14.54 -14.82 -4.93
C GLU A 27 13.77 -14.74 -6.27
N GLU A 28 12.44 -14.58 -6.23
CA GLU A 28 11.56 -14.62 -7.40
C GLU A 28 10.89 -13.27 -7.73
N GLY A 29 10.95 -12.31 -6.82
CA GLY A 29 10.44 -10.94 -7.02
C GLY A 29 8.98 -10.72 -6.60
N VAL A 30 8.58 -9.44 -6.64
CA VAL A 30 7.28 -8.96 -6.13
C VAL A 30 6.10 -9.50 -6.92
N GLU A 31 6.21 -9.59 -8.25
CA GLU A 31 5.13 -10.09 -9.12
C GLU A 31 4.74 -11.52 -8.75
N ARG A 32 5.74 -12.36 -8.46
CA ARG A 32 5.52 -13.75 -8.05
C ARG A 32 4.88 -13.84 -6.67
N ALA A 33 5.33 -13.04 -5.72
CA ALA A 33 4.75 -12.98 -4.38
C ALA A 33 3.28 -12.55 -4.42
N GLN A 34 2.95 -11.54 -5.24
CA GLN A 34 1.57 -11.10 -5.44
C GLN A 34 0.69 -12.21 -6.01
N TYR A 35 1.17 -12.93 -7.02
CA TYR A 35 0.46 -14.09 -7.57
C TYR A 35 0.16 -15.14 -6.49
N LEU A 36 1.13 -15.47 -5.62
CA LEU A 36 0.92 -16.44 -4.55
C LEU A 36 -0.12 -15.97 -3.53
N ILE A 37 -0.08 -14.69 -3.16
CA ILE A 37 -1.06 -14.08 -2.25
C ILE A 37 -2.47 -14.20 -2.86
N ASP A 38 -2.64 -13.85 -4.14
CA ASP A 38 -3.94 -13.95 -4.82
C ASP A 38 -4.50 -15.37 -4.78
N GLN A 39 -3.64 -16.38 -5.01
CA GLN A 39 -4.02 -17.79 -4.95
C GLN A 39 -4.43 -18.22 -3.54
N VAL A 40 -3.73 -17.76 -2.50
CA VAL A 40 -4.09 -18.03 -1.09
C VAL A 40 -5.41 -17.37 -0.73
N LEU A 41 -5.63 -16.11 -1.15
CA LEU A 41 -6.88 -15.41 -0.92
C LEU A 41 -8.06 -16.09 -1.64
N ASP A 42 -7.85 -16.59 -2.86
CA ASP A 42 -8.85 -17.38 -3.58
C ASP A 42 -9.21 -18.69 -2.86
N ALA A 43 -8.20 -19.38 -2.32
CA ALA A 43 -8.43 -20.59 -1.52
C ALA A 43 -9.20 -20.27 -0.23
N ALA A 44 -8.84 -19.18 0.46
CA ALA A 44 -9.51 -18.72 1.67
C ALA A 44 -10.99 -18.36 1.40
N ARG A 45 -11.27 -17.64 0.31
CA ARG A 45 -12.63 -17.32 -0.14
C ARG A 45 -13.46 -18.59 -0.36
N LYS A 46 -12.89 -19.58 -1.05
CA LYS A 46 -13.55 -20.89 -1.27
C LYS A 46 -13.80 -21.65 0.03
N GLY A 47 -12.93 -21.46 1.03
CA GLY A 47 -13.07 -22.00 2.39
C GLY A 47 -14.08 -21.25 3.27
N GLY A 48 -14.75 -20.21 2.75
CA GLY A 48 -15.74 -19.42 3.51
C GLY A 48 -15.13 -18.32 4.39
N VAL A 49 -13.83 -18.04 4.25
CA VAL A 49 -13.18 -16.92 4.93
C VAL A 49 -13.62 -15.63 4.24
N SER A 50 -14.25 -14.73 5.01
CA SER A 50 -14.65 -13.40 4.53
C SER A 50 -13.42 -12.49 4.40
N VAL A 51 -12.75 -12.57 3.25
CA VAL A 51 -11.66 -11.65 2.90
C VAL A 51 -12.29 -10.37 2.35
N ALA A 52 -12.11 -9.23 3.03
CA ALA A 52 -12.54 -7.95 2.49
C ALA A 52 -11.79 -7.66 1.17
N ALA A 53 -12.54 -7.34 0.11
CA ALA A 53 -12.02 -7.15 -1.25
C ALA A 53 -11.03 -5.97 -1.42
N GLY A 54 -10.68 -5.26 -0.33
CA GLY A 54 -9.80 -4.09 -0.33
C GLY A 54 -8.31 -4.37 -0.10
N ALA A 55 -7.89 -5.62 0.09
CA ALA A 55 -6.47 -5.97 0.28
C ALA A 55 -5.60 -5.73 -0.98
N SER A 56 -6.22 -5.46 -2.13
CA SER A 56 -5.56 -5.07 -3.38
C SER A 56 -5.33 -3.56 -3.53
N ALA A 57 -5.65 -2.77 -2.51
CA ALA A 57 -5.25 -1.37 -2.49
C ALA A 57 -3.72 -1.34 -2.38
N GLN A 58 -3.06 -1.16 -3.52
CA GLN A 58 -1.68 -0.70 -3.60
C GLN A 58 -1.56 0.42 -2.57
N ASP A 59 -0.75 0.22 -1.53
CA ASP A 59 -0.41 1.33 -0.65
C ASP A 59 0.14 2.41 -1.57
N TYR A 60 -0.56 3.54 -1.64
CA TYR A 60 -0.14 4.68 -2.44
C TYR A 60 1.09 5.28 -1.73
N ILE A 61 2.21 4.59 -1.87
CA ILE A 61 3.50 4.98 -1.31
C ILE A 61 4.19 5.78 -2.41
N ASN A 62 4.63 6.98 -2.04
CA ASN A 62 5.44 7.80 -2.92
C ASN A 62 6.73 7.01 -3.23
N THR A 63 6.97 6.68 -4.50
CA THR A 63 8.13 5.89 -4.93
C THR A 63 9.39 6.73 -5.13
N ILE A 64 9.32 8.04 -4.89
CA ILE A 64 10.44 8.99 -4.95
C ILE A 64 11.04 9.11 -3.54
N SER A 65 12.34 8.85 -3.38
CA SER A 65 13.07 9.11 -2.13
C SER A 65 13.05 10.60 -1.83
N VAL A 66 13.10 11.00 -0.55
CA VAL A 66 13.18 12.43 -0.15
C VAL A 66 14.37 13.12 -0.83
N ASP A 67 15.46 12.38 -1.06
CA ASP A 67 16.67 12.88 -1.73
C ASP A 67 16.53 12.97 -3.27
N ASP A 68 15.57 12.24 -3.86
CA ASP A 68 15.25 12.22 -5.29
C ASP A 68 14.05 13.11 -5.63
N GLU A 69 13.46 13.76 -4.63
CA GLU A 69 12.36 14.69 -4.85
C GLU A 69 12.91 15.93 -5.58
N PRO A 70 12.45 16.22 -6.81
CA PRO A 70 12.94 17.37 -7.55
C PRO A 70 12.62 18.65 -6.79
N GLU A 71 13.55 19.62 -6.79
CA GLU A 71 13.29 20.93 -6.20
C GLU A 71 11.98 21.48 -6.75
N TYR A 72 11.06 21.78 -5.83
CA TYR A 72 9.77 22.34 -6.19
C TYR A 72 9.97 23.62 -7.00
N PRO A 73 9.49 23.72 -8.26
CA PRO A 73 9.76 24.85 -9.13
C PRO A 73 9.03 26.15 -8.70
N GLY A 74 8.28 26.10 -7.59
CA GLY A 74 7.58 27.25 -7.05
C GLY A 74 8.49 28.18 -6.27
N THR A 75 8.85 29.31 -6.89
CA THR A 75 9.11 30.55 -6.16
C THR A 75 8.04 30.72 -5.07
N ARG A 76 8.43 30.75 -3.79
CA ARG A 76 7.56 30.93 -2.60
C ARG A 76 6.72 32.23 -2.57
N HIS A 77 6.72 33.01 -3.66
CA HIS A 77 5.98 34.26 -3.80
C HIS A 77 4.50 34.07 -4.21
N TRP A 78 4.08 32.87 -4.60
CA TRP A 78 2.73 32.68 -5.20
C TRP A 78 1.62 32.25 -4.25
N SER A 79 1.85 32.14 -2.94
CA SER A 79 0.80 31.75 -1.99
C SER A 79 -0.27 32.83 -1.75
N ASP A 80 -0.07 34.09 -2.17
CA ASP A 80 -1.03 35.18 -1.88
C ASP A 80 -1.87 35.64 -3.09
N VAL A 81 -1.62 35.13 -4.31
CA VAL A 81 -2.34 35.61 -5.52
C VAL A 81 -3.56 34.75 -5.87
N PHE A 82 -3.62 33.49 -5.42
CA PHE A 82 -4.69 32.58 -5.84
C PHE A 82 -6.03 32.75 -5.09
N VAL A 83 -6.06 33.43 -3.95
CA VAL A 83 -7.29 33.59 -3.15
C VAL A 83 -8.06 34.89 -3.46
N GLN A 84 -7.45 35.89 -4.13
CA GLN A 84 -8.14 37.15 -4.48
C GLN A 84 -8.60 37.28 -5.95
N GLN A 85 -8.12 36.44 -6.88
CA GLN A 85 -8.49 36.60 -8.30
C GLN A 85 -9.80 35.88 -8.70
N PHE A 86 -10.35 34.99 -7.87
CA PHE A 86 -11.57 34.22 -8.19
C PHE A 86 -12.81 34.61 -7.36
N ALA A 87 -12.76 35.72 -6.62
CA ALA A 87 -13.95 36.42 -6.14
C ALA A 87 -14.53 37.29 -7.26
N GLY A 88 -15.03 36.65 -8.32
CA GLY A 88 -15.86 37.28 -9.33
C GLY A 88 -15.27 37.28 -10.74
N MET A 89 -15.39 36.17 -11.47
CA MET A 89 -15.96 36.16 -12.82
C MET A 89 -16.25 34.72 -13.27
N ARG A 90 -17.46 34.56 -13.79
CA ARG A 90 -18.18 33.35 -14.19
C ARG A 90 -17.54 32.67 -15.42
N LEU A 91 -17.44 31.34 -15.39
CA LEU A 91 -18.10 30.40 -16.30
C LEU A 91 -18.32 29.08 -15.56
#